data_AF-C6E2R9-F1
#
_entry.id   AF-C6E2R9-F1
#
_cell.length_a   1.000
_cell.length_b   1.000
_cell.length_c   1.000
_cell.angle_alpha   90.00
_cell.angle_beta   90.00
_cell.angle_gamma   90.00
#
_symmetry.space_group_name_H-M   'P 1'
#
loop_
_entity.id
_entity.type
_entity.pdbx_description
1 polymer ?
#
loop_
_entity_poly.entity_id
_entity_poly.type
_entity_poly.pdbx_seq_one_letter_code
_entity_poly.pdbx_strand_id
1 'polypeptide(L)'
;MNRQKLALFILLLVLAGSIGYSLLRSPRQQEVATLKNRPGMAASVSRSKKAPARKEVADSRSVHLAQLEQELPSFSGFRRNIFSPIFKDEAPPELKLPPPPPPVKLPPPPPPMPVAQPLPPPPPPTQAQVDEAEMGKFVFLGYLKKNGEKTVFLSKNNEIILAKKGSKLGSRFQVTDLTEEALTIKSLTTDQQMVIPLVENRSLARRTK
;
A
#
# COMPACT_ATOMS: atom_id res chain seq x y z
N MET A 1 -43.71 -49.21 -5.77
CA MET A 1 -42.69 -48.59 -6.65
C MET A 1 -41.32 -48.73 -6.01
N ASN A 2 -40.30 -49.08 -6.79
CA ASN A 2 -38.97 -49.40 -6.28
C ASN A 2 -38.28 -48.12 -5.75
N ARG A 3 -37.85 -48.09 -4.48
CA ARG A 3 -37.35 -46.87 -3.80
C ARG A 3 -36.20 -46.21 -4.58
N GLN A 4 -35.40 -47.01 -5.26
CA GLN A 4 -34.32 -46.55 -6.15
C GLN A 4 -34.85 -45.76 -7.36
N LYS A 5 -35.94 -46.22 -8.00
CA LYS A 5 -36.57 -45.52 -9.13
C LYS A 5 -37.20 -44.20 -8.69
N LEU A 6 -37.75 -44.16 -7.47
CA LEU A 6 -38.31 -42.93 -6.89
C LEU A 6 -37.21 -41.91 -6.57
N ALA A 7 -36.09 -42.34 -5.96
CA ALA A 7 -34.94 -41.47 -5.72
C ALA A 7 -34.34 -40.92 -7.02
N LEU A 8 -34.20 -41.75 -8.05
CA LEU A 8 -33.70 -41.33 -9.36
C LEU A 8 -34.63 -40.31 -10.01
N PHE A 9 -35.96 -40.51 -9.94
CA PHE A 9 -36.94 -39.58 -10.48
C PHE A 9 -36.90 -38.20 -9.80
N ILE A 10 -36.76 -38.18 -8.47
CA ILE A 10 -36.59 -36.93 -7.72
C ILE A 10 -35.30 -36.21 -8.14
N LEU A 11 -34.20 -36.95 -8.25
CA LEU A 11 -32.91 -36.37 -8.65
C LEU A 11 -32.97 -35.78 -10.06
N LEU A 12 -33.72 -36.43 -10.97
CA LEU A 12 -33.91 -35.98 -12.34
C LEU A 12 -34.74 -34.68 -12.39
N LEU A 13 -35.76 -34.55 -11.55
CA LEU A 13 -36.52 -33.30 -11.42
C LEU A 13 -35.66 -32.15 -10.89
N VAL A 14 -34.81 -32.41 -9.88
CA VAL A 14 -33.89 -31.40 -9.34
C VAL A 14 -32.87 -30.97 -10.40
N LEU A 15 -32.33 -31.92 -11.18
CA LEU A 15 -31.41 -31.64 -12.27
C LEU A 15 -32.07 -30.76 -13.35
N ALA A 16 -33.27 -31.12 -13.80
CA ALA A 16 -34.01 -30.36 -14.80
C ALA A 16 -34.33 -28.94 -14.31
N GLY A 17 -34.74 -28.79 -13.05
CA GLY A 17 -34.98 -27.49 -12.42
C GLY A 17 -33.73 -26.63 -12.37
N SER A 18 -32.58 -27.21 -12.02
CA SER A 18 -31.29 -26.51 -11.96
C SER A 18 -30.82 -26.02 -13.34
N ILE A 19 -30.96 -26.85 -14.37
CA ILE A 19 -30.61 -26.47 -15.75
C ILE A 19 -31.51 -25.33 -16.23
N GLY A 20 -32.83 -25.44 -16.01
CA GLY A 20 -33.77 -24.38 -16.35
C GLY A 20 -33.42 -23.05 -15.66
N TYR A 21 -33.17 -23.10 -14.35
CA TYR A 21 -32.78 -21.92 -13.57
C TYR A 21 -31.46 -21.31 -14.05
N SER A 22 -30.47 -22.13 -14.38
CA SER A 22 -29.17 -21.69 -14.91
C SER A 22 -29.33 -20.96 -16.24
N LEU A 23 -30.13 -21.49 -17.16
CA LEU A 23 -30.36 -20.85 -18.46
C LEU A 23 -31.12 -19.53 -18.32
N LEU A 24 -32.12 -19.45 -17.44
CA LEU A 24 -32.86 -18.22 -17.18
C LEU A 24 -31.97 -17.12 -16.56
N ARG A 25 -30.99 -17.51 -15.75
CA ARG A 25 -30.12 -16.58 -15.02
C ARG A 25 -28.75 -16.38 -15.65
N SER A 26 -28.48 -17.04 -16.77
CA SER A 26 -27.24 -16.85 -17.52
C SER A 26 -27.19 -15.42 -18.10
N PRO A 27 -26.24 -14.57 -17.65
CA PRO A 27 -26.14 -13.21 -18.17
C PRO A 27 -25.70 -13.28 -19.62
N ARG A 28 -26.56 -12.82 -20.54
CA ARG A 28 -26.21 -12.73 -21.96
C ARG A 28 -25.09 -11.71 -22.13
N GLN A 29 -23.98 -12.15 -22.69
CA GLN A 29 -22.87 -11.28 -23.06
C GLN A 29 -23.38 -10.30 -24.12
N GLN A 30 -23.32 -9.00 -23.82
CA GLN A 30 -23.71 -7.98 -24.78
C GLN A 30 -22.64 -7.89 -25.87
N GLU A 31 -22.91 -8.48 -27.02
CA GLU A 31 -22.09 -8.30 -28.21
C GLU A 31 -22.23 -6.85 -28.68
N VAL A 32 -21.15 -6.10 -28.60
CA VAL A 32 -21.11 -4.71 -29.08
C VAL A 32 -21.24 -4.74 -30.59
N ALA A 33 -22.34 -4.17 -31.10
CA ALA A 33 -22.56 -4.00 -32.54
C ALA A 33 -21.33 -3.33 -33.17
N THR A 34 -20.70 -4.08 -34.07
CA THR A 34 -19.71 -3.65 -35.08
C THR A 34 -19.03 -2.31 -34.79
N LEU A 35 -17.83 -2.37 -34.20
CA LEU A 35 -16.97 -1.20 -34.00
C LEU A 35 -16.80 -0.47 -35.34
N LYS A 36 -17.38 0.73 -35.44
CA LYS A 36 -17.29 1.61 -36.62
C LYS A 36 -15.87 2.07 -36.92
N ASN A 37 -14.94 1.88 -35.98
CA ASN A 37 -13.52 2.16 -36.14
C ASN A 37 -12.74 0.85 -36.22
N ARG A 38 -12.26 0.54 -37.43
CA ARG A 38 -11.23 -0.48 -37.62
C ARG A 38 -9.87 0.07 -37.18
N PRO A 39 -9.04 -0.72 -36.48
CA PRO A 39 -7.67 -0.32 -36.18
C PRO A 39 -6.92 -0.07 -37.50
N GLY A 40 -6.40 1.15 -37.68
CA GLY A 40 -5.70 1.59 -38.89
C GLY A 40 -6.44 2.65 -39.74
N MET A 41 -7.67 3.02 -39.40
CA MET A 41 -8.40 4.06 -40.15
C MET A 41 -8.15 5.46 -39.55
N ALA A 42 -7.55 6.36 -40.34
CA ALA A 42 -7.31 7.74 -39.93
C ALA A 42 -8.64 8.50 -39.75
N ALA A 43 -8.85 9.10 -38.59
CA ALA A 43 -10.03 9.89 -38.29
C ALA A 43 -10.03 11.19 -39.12
N SER A 44 -11.04 11.38 -39.99
CA SER A 44 -11.24 12.63 -40.70
C SER A 44 -11.88 13.66 -39.77
N VAL A 45 -11.06 14.55 -39.21
CA VAL A 45 -11.53 15.72 -38.46
C VAL A 45 -12.05 16.75 -39.46
N SER A 46 -13.36 16.72 -39.72
CA SER A 46 -14.02 17.80 -40.46
C SER A 46 -14.20 19.01 -39.56
N ARG A 47 -13.31 20.00 -39.71
CA ARG A 47 -13.36 21.28 -38.99
C ARG A 47 -14.20 22.27 -39.81
N SER A 48 -15.53 22.23 -39.64
CA SER A 48 -16.41 23.23 -40.26
C SER A 48 -16.39 24.53 -39.46
N LYS A 49 -15.70 25.55 -39.98
CA LYS A 49 -15.77 26.94 -39.51
C LYS A 49 -17.06 27.59 -40.01
N LYS A 50 -18.16 27.46 -39.25
CA LYS A 50 -19.30 28.42 -39.12
C LYS A 50 -20.58 27.68 -38.72
N ALA A 51 -21.07 27.92 -37.49
CA ALA A 51 -22.51 28.01 -37.21
C ALA A 51 -22.71 28.65 -35.81
N PRO A 52 -23.76 29.49 -35.63
CA PRO A 52 -23.90 30.38 -34.48
C PRO A 52 -24.48 29.68 -33.23
N ALA A 53 -24.28 30.35 -32.10
CA ALA A 53 -24.67 29.96 -30.75
C ALA A 53 -26.12 29.43 -30.66
N ARG A 54 -26.26 28.19 -30.18
CA ARG A 54 -27.54 27.60 -29.76
C ARG A 54 -27.47 27.32 -28.25
N LYS A 55 -28.47 27.84 -27.54
CA LYS A 55 -28.63 27.80 -26.08
C LYS A 55 -28.51 26.38 -25.50
N GLU A 56 -27.93 26.36 -24.30
CA GLU A 56 -27.69 25.20 -23.43
C GLU A 56 -28.93 24.35 -23.17
N VAL A 57 -28.77 23.04 -23.30
CA VAL A 57 -29.50 22.05 -22.53
C VAL A 57 -28.44 21.18 -21.88
N ALA A 58 -28.35 21.25 -20.56
CA ALA A 58 -27.42 20.47 -19.75
C ALA A 58 -27.75 18.98 -19.88
N ASP A 59 -27.03 18.31 -20.77
CA ASP A 59 -26.97 16.86 -20.83
C ASP A 59 -25.77 16.43 -19.96
N SER A 60 -26.00 15.62 -18.93
CA SER A 60 -25.00 15.16 -17.94
C SER A 60 -23.95 14.21 -18.52
N ARG A 61 -23.80 14.21 -19.84
CA ARG A 61 -22.81 13.48 -20.64
C ARG A 61 -22.07 14.41 -21.61
N SER A 62 -22.16 15.72 -21.41
CA SER A 62 -21.43 16.70 -22.21
C SER A 62 -20.00 16.84 -21.69
N VAL A 63 -19.03 16.71 -22.60
CA VAL A 63 -17.62 16.92 -22.31
C VAL A 63 -17.40 18.42 -22.16
N HIS A 64 -16.92 18.86 -20.98
CA HIS A 64 -16.64 20.26 -20.70
C HIS A 64 -15.34 20.68 -21.42
N LEU A 65 -15.44 20.98 -22.73
CA LEU A 65 -14.30 21.43 -23.55
C LEU A 65 -13.69 22.74 -23.08
N ALA A 66 -14.44 23.53 -22.30
CA ALA A 66 -13.96 24.76 -21.66
C ALA A 66 -12.77 24.53 -20.70
N GLN A 67 -12.58 23.31 -20.19
CA GLN A 67 -11.41 22.97 -19.37
C GLN A 67 -10.13 22.75 -20.18
N LEU A 68 -10.23 22.50 -21.50
CA LEU A 68 -9.06 22.37 -22.38
C LEU A 68 -8.53 23.72 -22.89
N GLU A 69 -9.36 24.78 -22.83
CA GLU A 69 -8.98 26.14 -23.20
C GLU A 69 -8.35 26.93 -22.05
N GLN A 70 -8.23 26.30 -20.87
CA GLN A 70 -7.58 26.91 -19.73
C GLN A 70 -6.07 27.03 -20.03
N GLU A 71 -5.61 28.25 -20.33
CA GLU A 71 -4.18 28.56 -20.48
C GLU A 71 -3.46 28.13 -19.20
N LEU A 72 -2.74 27.01 -19.28
CA LEU A 72 -1.88 26.53 -18.22
C LEU A 72 -0.89 27.65 -17.89
N PRO A 73 -0.80 28.12 -16.63
CA PRO A 73 0.17 29.13 -16.27
C PRO A 73 1.56 28.63 -16.67
N SER A 74 2.30 29.46 -17.39
CA SER A 74 3.64 29.09 -17.84
C SER A 74 4.49 28.77 -16.62
N PHE A 75 4.94 27.52 -16.54
CA PHE A 75 5.82 27.08 -15.47
C PHE A 75 7.14 27.84 -15.63
N SER A 76 7.36 28.88 -14.82
CA SER A 76 8.65 29.54 -14.67
C SER A 76 9.58 28.58 -13.91
N GLY A 77 9.99 27.52 -14.59
CA GLY A 77 10.59 26.36 -13.96
C GLY A 77 11.79 26.73 -13.10
N PHE A 78 11.90 26.05 -11.96
CA PHE A 78 13.06 26.16 -11.09
C PHE A 78 14.27 25.56 -11.82
N ARG A 79 15.09 26.41 -12.44
CA ARG A 79 16.33 26.00 -13.13
C ARG A 79 17.47 25.81 -12.14
N ARG A 80 17.30 24.90 -11.17
CA ARG A 80 18.45 24.39 -10.40
C ARG A 80 18.97 23.15 -11.10
N ASN A 81 20.26 23.15 -11.40
CA ASN A 81 20.95 21.96 -11.85
C ASN A 81 21.05 20.98 -10.66
N ILE A 82 20.10 20.05 -10.58
CA ILE A 82 20.05 19.02 -9.53
C ILE A 82 21.20 18.00 -9.61
N PHE A 83 22.04 18.10 -10.65
CA PHE A 83 23.26 17.32 -10.80
C PHE A 83 24.53 18.15 -10.55
N SER A 84 24.43 19.40 -10.12
CA SER A 84 25.61 20.12 -9.65
C SER A 84 26.14 19.43 -8.40
N PRO A 85 27.44 19.08 -8.32
CA PRO A 85 28.01 18.48 -7.12
C PRO A 85 27.74 19.38 -5.92
N ILE A 86 27.06 18.81 -4.92
CA ILE A 86 26.68 19.49 -3.68
C ILE A 86 27.93 19.92 -2.89
N PHE A 87 29.04 19.23 -3.13
CA PHE A 87 30.35 19.50 -2.58
C PHE A 87 31.22 20.08 -3.69
N LYS A 88 31.23 21.40 -3.81
CA LYS A 88 32.43 22.05 -4.34
C LYS A 88 33.44 21.92 -3.22
N ASP A 89 34.57 21.28 -3.49
CA ASP A 89 35.74 21.30 -2.61
C ASP A 89 36.20 22.77 -2.51
N GLU A 90 35.57 23.51 -1.62
CA GLU A 90 36.10 24.74 -1.07
C GLU A 90 37.34 24.32 -0.30
N ALA A 91 38.49 24.47 -0.95
CA ALA A 91 39.77 24.27 -0.31
C ALA A 91 39.73 25.02 1.03
N PRO A 92 39.95 24.33 2.17
CA PRO A 92 39.86 24.96 3.47
C PRO A 92 40.78 26.18 3.49
N PRO A 93 40.31 27.36 3.95
CA PRO A 93 41.18 28.52 4.08
C PRO A 93 42.35 28.13 4.98
N GLU A 94 43.58 28.36 4.52
CA GLU A 94 44.80 28.05 5.26
C GLU A 94 44.80 28.79 6.60
N LEU A 95 44.35 28.12 7.65
CA LEU A 95 44.43 28.62 9.01
C LEU A 95 45.89 28.59 9.44
N LYS A 96 46.51 29.78 9.51
CA LYS A 96 47.82 29.98 10.12
C LYS A 96 47.74 29.67 11.61
N LEU A 97 48.16 28.46 11.99
CA LEU A 97 48.27 28.04 13.38
C LEU A 97 49.49 28.70 14.05
N PRO A 98 49.38 29.15 15.32
CA PRO A 98 50.52 29.66 16.08
C PRO A 98 51.53 28.55 16.41
N PRO A 99 52.81 28.89 16.67
CA PRO A 99 53.84 27.90 16.95
C PRO A 99 53.54 27.11 18.23
N PRO A 100 53.89 25.81 18.27
CA PRO A 100 53.58 24.95 19.39
C PRO A 100 54.35 25.34 20.67
N PRO A 101 53.74 25.19 21.86
CA PRO A 101 54.42 25.44 23.13
C PRO A 101 55.54 24.42 23.39
N PRO A 102 56.52 24.75 24.27
CA PRO A 102 57.66 23.88 24.54
C PRO A 102 57.23 22.54 25.17
N PRO A 103 57.98 21.46 24.93
CA PRO A 103 57.61 20.12 25.35
C PRO A 103 57.67 19.98 26.88
N VAL A 104 56.50 19.79 27.48
CA VAL A 104 56.39 19.31 28.86
C VAL A 104 56.84 17.84 28.88
N LYS A 105 57.76 17.48 29.80
CA LYS A 105 58.16 16.09 30.01
C LYS A 105 56.94 15.29 30.49
N LEU A 106 56.45 14.43 29.61
CA LEU A 106 55.35 13.51 29.92
C LEU A 106 55.81 12.50 30.98
N PRO A 107 54.96 12.17 31.98
CA PRO A 107 55.21 11.03 32.85
C PRO A 107 55.28 9.73 32.02
N PRO A 108 55.98 8.69 32.50
CA PRO A 108 56.12 7.44 31.77
C PRO A 108 54.75 6.85 31.41
N PRO A 109 54.62 6.23 30.22
CA PRO A 109 53.35 5.71 29.76
C PRO A 109 52.83 4.65 30.76
N PRO A 110 51.52 4.65 31.07
CA PRO A 110 50.92 3.57 31.84
C PRO A 110 51.15 2.23 31.12
N PRO A 111 51.21 1.11 31.86
CA PRO A 111 51.35 -0.20 31.26
C PRO A 111 50.25 -0.43 30.20
N PRO A 112 50.56 -1.18 29.11
CA PRO A 112 49.58 -1.45 28.07
C PRO A 112 48.34 -2.09 28.69
N MET A 113 47.20 -1.42 28.54
CA MET A 113 45.92 -2.01 28.90
C MET A 113 45.73 -3.28 28.08
N PRO A 114 45.20 -4.37 28.67
CA PRO A 114 44.87 -5.56 27.91
C PRO A 114 44.00 -5.18 26.71
N VAL A 115 44.40 -5.62 25.52
CA VAL A 115 43.64 -5.48 24.28
C VAL A 115 42.21 -5.93 24.58
N ALA A 116 41.24 -5.02 24.41
CA ALA A 116 39.83 -5.34 24.57
C ALA A 116 39.53 -6.57 23.71
N GLN A 117 39.09 -7.64 24.37
CA GLN A 117 38.68 -8.86 23.68
C GLN A 117 37.59 -8.49 22.66
N PRO A 118 37.53 -9.15 21.48
CA PRO A 118 36.45 -8.95 20.53
C PRO A 118 35.12 -9.15 21.26
N LEU A 119 34.24 -8.15 21.22
CA LEU A 119 32.89 -8.29 21.73
C LEU A 119 32.28 -9.56 21.12
N PRO A 120 31.73 -10.49 21.92
CA PRO A 120 31.10 -11.67 21.39
C PRO A 120 30.00 -11.27 20.41
N PRO A 121 29.79 -12.03 19.32
CA PRO A 121 28.74 -11.74 18.36
C PRO A 121 27.39 -11.65 19.10
N PRO A 122 26.51 -10.71 18.69
CA PRO A 122 25.21 -10.57 19.34
C PRO A 122 24.46 -11.90 19.29
N PRO A 123 23.76 -12.28 20.38
CA PRO A 123 23.00 -13.52 20.40
C PRO A 123 21.96 -13.54 19.28
N PRO A 124 21.66 -14.73 18.71
CA PRO A 124 20.63 -14.85 17.70
C PRO A 124 19.28 -14.33 18.25
N PRO A 125 18.46 -13.66 17.41
CA PRO A 125 17.19 -13.12 17.85
C PRO A 125 16.27 -14.24 18.36
N THR A 126 15.62 -13.97 19.49
CA THR A 126 14.64 -14.92 20.07
C THR A 126 13.37 -14.91 19.20
N GLN A 127 12.63 -16.03 19.14
CA GLN A 127 11.39 -16.12 18.35
C GLN A 127 10.38 -15.00 18.67
N ALA A 128 10.29 -14.59 19.94
CA ALA A 128 9.48 -13.45 20.38
C ALA A 128 9.86 -12.13 19.67
N GLN A 129 11.16 -11.85 19.51
CA GLN A 129 11.63 -10.63 18.85
C GLN A 129 11.33 -10.65 17.34
N VAL A 130 11.39 -11.83 16.73
CA VAL A 130 11.03 -12.01 15.32
C VAL A 130 9.52 -11.79 15.13
N ASP A 131 8.69 -12.40 15.99
CA ASP A 131 7.24 -12.24 15.94
C ASP A 131 6.83 -10.77 16.16
N GLU A 132 7.45 -10.06 17.10
CA GLU A 132 7.22 -8.63 17.34
C GLU A 132 7.61 -7.77 16.13
N ALA A 133 8.78 -8.01 15.54
CA ALA A 133 9.21 -7.33 14.33
C ALA A 133 8.30 -7.64 13.13
N GLU A 134 7.72 -8.83 13.06
CA GLU A 134 6.75 -9.21 12.03
C GLU A 134 5.38 -8.58 12.24
N MET A 135 4.90 -8.49 13.48
CA MET A 135 3.66 -7.80 13.80
C MET A 135 3.78 -6.29 13.52
N GLY A 136 4.94 -5.69 13.77
CA GLY A 136 5.24 -4.29 13.45
C GLY A 136 5.24 -3.95 11.95
N LYS A 137 5.25 -4.95 11.06
CA LYS A 137 5.18 -4.73 9.60
C LYS A 137 3.76 -4.57 9.08
N PHE A 138 2.74 -4.87 9.89
CA PHE A 138 1.35 -4.63 9.51
C PHE A 138 1.07 -3.13 9.56
N VAL A 139 0.74 -2.56 8.40
CA VAL A 139 0.34 -1.16 8.28
C VAL A 139 -1.16 -1.09 8.12
N PHE A 140 -1.82 -0.31 8.96
CA PHE A 140 -3.25 -0.06 8.83
C PHE A 140 -3.53 0.84 7.63
N LEU A 141 -4.41 0.40 6.73
CA LEU A 141 -4.82 1.15 5.53
C LEU A 141 -6.19 1.81 5.69
N GLY A 142 -7.10 1.18 6.44
CA GLY A 142 -8.47 1.67 6.60
C GLY A 142 -9.41 0.59 7.15
N TYR A 143 -10.68 0.91 7.29
CA TYR A 143 -11.71 -0.07 7.66
C TYR A 143 -12.99 0.15 6.86
N LEU A 144 -13.76 -0.92 6.73
CA LEU A 144 -15.12 -0.91 6.21
C LEU A 144 -16.07 -1.36 7.32
N LYS A 145 -17.10 -0.55 7.60
CA LYS A 145 -18.19 -0.91 8.52
C LYS A 145 -19.43 -1.21 7.68
N LYS A 146 -19.91 -2.46 7.72
CA LYS A 146 -21.13 -2.90 7.02
C LYS A 146 -21.96 -3.76 7.95
N ASN A 147 -23.25 -3.45 8.10
CA ASN A 147 -24.20 -4.20 8.94
C ASN A 147 -23.72 -4.39 10.40
N GLY A 148 -23.00 -3.42 10.96
CA GLY A 148 -22.41 -3.53 12.30
C GLY A 148 -21.11 -4.36 12.37
N GLU A 149 -20.71 -5.04 11.29
CA GLU A 149 -19.42 -5.71 11.20
C GLU A 149 -18.33 -4.75 10.70
N LYS A 150 -17.25 -4.62 11.47
CA LYS A 150 -16.05 -3.87 11.08
C LYS A 150 -15.03 -4.82 10.45
N THR A 151 -14.57 -4.49 9.26
CA THR A 151 -13.49 -5.18 8.55
C THR A 151 -12.34 -4.22 8.40
N VAL A 152 -11.15 -4.57 8.88
CA VAL A 152 -9.95 -3.74 8.79
C VAL A 152 -9.10 -4.19 7.61
N PHE A 153 -8.59 -3.22 6.87
CA PHE A 153 -7.60 -3.43 5.82
C PHE A 153 -6.22 -3.17 6.39
N LEU A 154 -5.39 -4.20 6.35
CA LEU A 154 -3.98 -4.14 6.74
C LEU A 154 -3.14 -4.38 5.50
N SER A 155 -1.95 -3.79 5.42
CA SER A 155 -0.95 -4.18 4.46
C SER A 155 0.26 -4.80 5.14
N LYS A 156 0.80 -5.85 4.52
CA LYS A 156 2.08 -6.47 4.90
C LYS A 156 2.82 -6.80 3.61
N ASN A 157 4.06 -6.35 3.46
CA ASN A 157 4.88 -6.60 2.27
C ASN A 157 4.17 -6.26 0.94
N ASN A 158 3.46 -5.13 0.89
CA ASN A 158 2.65 -4.68 -0.26
C ASN A 158 1.43 -5.56 -0.61
N GLU A 159 1.09 -6.55 0.21
CA GLU A 159 -0.14 -7.32 0.09
C GLU A 159 -1.21 -6.75 1.03
N ILE A 160 -2.47 -6.66 0.55
CA ILE A 160 -3.61 -6.19 1.34
C ILE A 160 -4.33 -7.39 1.95
N ILE A 161 -4.45 -7.38 3.27
CA ILE A 161 -5.06 -8.45 4.06
C ILE A 161 -6.30 -7.88 4.76
N LEU A 162 -7.41 -8.61 4.67
CA LEU A 162 -8.66 -8.26 5.35
C LEU A 162 -8.70 -8.95 6.71
N ALA A 163 -8.82 -8.15 7.76
CA ALA A 163 -8.85 -8.58 9.14
C ALA A 163 -10.24 -8.36 9.74
N LYS A 164 -10.85 -9.44 10.23
CA LYS A 164 -12.08 -9.45 11.04
C LYS A 164 -11.79 -9.99 12.43
N LYS A 165 -12.66 -9.72 13.40
CA LYS A 165 -12.58 -10.36 14.73
C LYS A 165 -12.53 -11.89 14.59
N GLY A 166 -11.52 -12.52 15.16
CA GLY A 166 -11.30 -13.98 15.07
C GLY A 166 -10.61 -14.48 13.80
N SER A 167 -10.40 -13.62 12.79
CA SER A 167 -9.73 -14.00 11.53
C SER A 167 -8.23 -14.26 11.74
N LYS A 168 -7.65 -15.13 10.91
CA LYS A 168 -6.20 -15.39 10.88
C LYS A 168 -5.52 -14.44 9.90
N LEU A 169 -4.43 -13.82 10.33
CA LEU A 169 -3.55 -13.04 9.48
C LEU A 169 -2.36 -13.92 9.08
N GLY A 170 -2.44 -14.46 7.87
CA GLY A 170 -1.47 -15.45 7.40
C GLY A 170 -1.51 -16.74 8.24
N SER A 171 -0.35 -17.39 8.39
CA SER A 171 -0.22 -18.68 9.10
C SER A 171 0.16 -18.53 10.58
N ARG A 172 0.59 -17.34 11.01
CA ARG A 172 1.29 -17.13 12.29
C ARG A 172 0.51 -16.25 13.29
N PHE A 173 -0.49 -15.51 12.83
CA PHE A 173 -1.16 -14.50 13.65
C PHE A 173 -2.68 -14.63 13.59
N GLN A 174 -3.36 -14.23 14.68
CA GLN A 174 -4.81 -14.21 14.76
C GLN A 174 -5.31 -12.92 15.40
N VAL A 175 -6.39 -12.34 14.85
CA VAL A 175 -7.08 -11.21 15.47
C VAL A 175 -7.88 -11.70 16.66
N THR A 176 -7.49 -11.32 17.86
CA THR A 176 -8.21 -11.66 19.09
C THR A 176 -9.34 -10.69 19.35
N ASP A 177 -9.09 -9.40 19.16
CA ASP A 177 -10.10 -8.37 19.39
C ASP A 177 -10.02 -7.24 18.37
N LEU A 178 -11.16 -6.61 18.14
CA LEU A 178 -11.32 -5.54 17.17
C LEU A 178 -12.23 -4.47 17.76
N THR A 179 -11.65 -3.35 18.17
CA THR A 179 -12.36 -2.19 18.71
C THR A 179 -12.43 -1.04 17.70
N GLU A 180 -13.08 0.06 18.09
CA GLU A 180 -13.17 1.23 17.24
C GLU A 180 -11.80 1.91 17.06
N GLU A 181 -10.96 1.86 18.10
CA GLU A 181 -9.68 2.56 18.17
C GLU A 181 -8.46 1.68 17.88
N ALA A 182 -8.55 0.36 18.12
CA ALA A 182 -7.41 -0.54 17.94
C ALA A 182 -7.80 -1.96 17.49
N LEU A 183 -6.86 -2.61 16.82
CA LEU A 183 -6.93 -4.01 16.43
C LEU A 183 -5.86 -4.78 17.21
N THR A 184 -6.28 -5.84 17.90
CA THR A 184 -5.40 -6.64 18.75
C THR A 184 -5.10 -7.97 18.08
N ILE A 185 -3.82 -8.21 17.83
CA ILE A 185 -3.30 -9.41 17.17
C ILE A 185 -2.55 -10.25 18.19
N LYS A 186 -2.71 -11.57 18.13
CA LYS A 186 -1.95 -12.54 18.91
C LYS A 186 -1.10 -13.41 17.98
N SER A 187 0.15 -13.66 18.33
CA SER A 187 0.96 -14.71 17.70
C SER A 187 0.45 -16.09 18.14
N LEU A 188 0.29 -17.00 17.19
CA LEU A 188 -0.07 -18.39 17.44
C LEU A 188 1.08 -19.23 18.00
N THR A 189 2.31 -18.71 17.93
CA THR A 189 3.52 -19.47 18.30
C THR A 189 4.08 -19.07 19.66
N THR A 190 4.10 -17.77 19.94
CA THR A 190 4.68 -17.24 21.19
C THR A 190 3.62 -16.66 22.11
N ASP A 191 2.34 -16.70 21.71
CA ASP A 191 1.20 -16.20 22.47
C ASP A 191 1.26 -14.70 22.84
N GLN A 192 2.24 -13.98 22.29
CA GLN A 192 2.40 -12.54 22.43
C GLN A 192 1.26 -11.79 21.75
N GLN A 193 0.85 -10.69 22.39
CA GLN A 193 -0.24 -9.85 21.93
C GLN A 193 0.29 -8.47 21.57
N MET A 194 -0.07 -7.97 20.39
CA MET A 194 0.27 -6.63 19.92
C MET A 194 -0.99 -5.86 19.56
N VAL A 195 -1.05 -4.61 20.00
CA VAL A 195 -2.15 -3.69 19.74
C VAL A 195 -1.74 -2.74 18.61
N ILE A 196 -2.45 -2.81 17.48
CA ILE A 196 -2.28 -1.91 16.35
C ILE A 196 -3.35 -0.81 16.44
N PRO A 197 -2.97 0.45 16.69
CA PRO A 197 -3.95 1.54 16.70
C PRO A 197 -4.49 1.77 15.28
N LEU A 198 -5.81 1.87 15.15
CA LEU A 198 -6.53 2.11 13.91
C LEU A 198 -6.58 3.61 13.59
N VAL A 199 -5.43 4.29 13.70
CA VAL A 199 -5.31 5.71 13.38
C VAL A 199 -5.22 5.90 11.87
N GLU A 200 -6.21 6.58 11.31
CA GLU A 200 -6.21 7.02 9.91
C GLU A 200 -4.99 7.94 9.68
N ASN A 201 -3.99 7.41 8.97
CA ASN A 201 -2.82 8.11 8.46
C ASN A 201 -1.99 8.92 9.47
N ARG A 202 -1.11 8.23 10.20
CA ARG A 202 0.23 8.77 10.48
C ARG A 202 1.24 7.64 10.55
N SER A 203 2.19 7.62 9.62
CA SER A 203 3.36 6.74 9.69
C SER A 203 4.02 6.93 11.06
N LEU A 204 4.23 5.84 11.79
CA LEU A 204 4.92 5.85 13.08
C LEU A 204 6.41 6.08 12.82
N ALA A 205 6.77 7.32 12.46
CA ALA A 205 8.14 7.75 12.39
C ALA A 205 8.71 7.78 13.82
N ARG A 206 9.55 6.78 14.09
CA ARG A 206 10.58 6.69 15.11
C ARG A 206 10.90 8.04 15.76
N ARG A 207 10.47 8.21 17.01
CA ARG A 207 10.87 9.33 17.88
C ARG A 207 12.33 9.09 18.30
N THR A 208 13.28 9.51 17.48
CA THR A 208 14.67 9.68 17.92
C THR A 208 14.71 10.91 18.81
N LYS A 209 15.15 10.70 20.05
CA LYS A 209 15.40 11.75 21.03
C LYS A 209 16.85 12.22 20.91
#